data_AF-A0A934XAR3-F1
#
_entry.id   AF-A0A934XAR3-F1
#
_cell.length_a   1.000
_cell.length_b   1.000
_cell.length_c   1.000
_cell.angle_alpha   90.00
_cell.angle_beta   90.00
_cell.angle_gamma   90.00
#
_symmetry.space_group_name_H-M   'P 1'
#
loop_
_entity.id
_entity.type
_entity.pdbx_description
1 polymer ?
#
loop_
_entity_poly.entity_id
_entity_poly.type
_entity_poly.pdbx_seq_one_letter_code
_entity_poly.pdbx_strand_id
1 'polypeptide(L)'
;MNNLSIDISALIDADQERLLASTPCLIDYSDKKTLKNNQLPSSLGGDSINIYALWQRNTSNEKWELMYVGQRSFKSGWGRVRQHLFSTPSGTQSKLQEVRAAIESGAQVGVTAILVQPDSIRLTVEEELINRNSLSETHLLWNKKARAKVSKPRSGGRAV
;
A
#
# COMPACT_ATOMS: atom_id res chain seq x y z
N MET A 1 17.81 11.95 35.00
CA MET A 1 17.93 12.37 33.58
C MET A 1 16.53 12.34 32.99
N ASN A 2 16.10 13.41 32.34
CA ASN A 2 14.81 13.40 31.64
C ASN A 2 14.97 12.56 30.37
N ASN A 3 14.03 11.64 30.12
CA ASN A 3 13.97 10.95 28.83
C ASN A 3 13.64 12.00 27.76
N LEU A 4 14.57 12.23 26.85
CA LEU A 4 14.32 13.01 25.64
C LEU A 4 13.71 12.07 24.60
N SER A 5 12.52 12.41 24.11
CA SER A 5 11.82 11.66 23.06
C SER A 5 11.41 12.58 21.91
N ILE A 6 11.49 12.08 20.69
CA ILE A 6 10.98 12.75 19.48
C ILE A 6 9.79 11.94 18.99
N ASP A 7 8.70 12.63 18.68
CA ASP A 7 7.45 12.05 18.16
C ASP A 7 7.24 12.48 16.71
N ILE A 8 6.92 11.51 15.85
CA ILE A 8 6.61 11.73 14.43
C ILE A 8 5.12 11.55 14.13
N SER A 9 4.27 11.38 15.14
CA SER A 9 2.85 11.04 14.96
C SER A 9 2.09 12.05 14.11
N ALA A 10 2.39 13.35 14.27
CA ALA A 10 1.75 14.38 13.45
C ALA A 10 2.03 14.21 11.94
N LEU A 11 3.23 13.75 11.57
CA LEU A 11 3.55 13.42 10.18
C LEU A 11 2.72 12.22 9.72
N ILE A 12 2.68 11.15 10.53
CA ILE A 12 1.95 9.94 10.18
C ILE A 12 0.44 10.18 10.06
N ASP A 13 -0.14 11.00 10.94
CA ASP A 13 -1.56 11.37 10.89
C ASP A 13 -1.88 12.15 9.61
N ALA A 14 -1.00 13.08 9.26
CA ALA A 14 -1.14 13.86 8.04
C ALA A 14 -0.99 12.99 6.76
N ASP A 15 -0.20 11.93 6.82
CA ASP A 15 -0.07 10.95 5.74
C ASP A 15 -1.27 10.00 5.69
N GLN A 16 -1.88 9.62 6.83
CA GLN A 16 -3.14 8.87 6.86
C GLN A 16 -4.28 9.65 6.21
N GLU A 17 -4.43 10.92 6.54
CA GLU A 17 -5.46 11.78 5.91
C GLU A 17 -5.25 11.86 4.39
N ARG A 18 -4.01 12.11 3.94
CA ARG A 18 -3.73 12.27 2.51
C ARG A 18 -3.78 10.98 1.71
N LEU A 19 -3.37 9.85 2.30
CA LEU A 19 -3.31 8.57 1.58
C LEU A 19 -4.57 7.72 1.78
N LEU A 20 -5.07 7.63 3.01
CA LEU A 20 -6.09 6.66 3.40
C LEU A 20 -7.50 7.23 3.50
N ALA A 21 -7.66 8.51 3.83
CA ALA A 21 -8.97 9.17 3.80
C ALA A 21 -9.33 9.70 2.39
N SER A 22 -8.33 9.83 1.50
CA SER A 22 -8.54 10.19 0.11
C SER A 22 -9.36 9.15 -0.65
N THR A 23 -10.22 9.62 -1.56
CA THR A 23 -11.00 8.72 -2.43
C THR A 23 -10.07 7.99 -3.41
N PRO A 24 -10.05 6.64 -3.43
CA PRO A 24 -9.25 5.88 -4.36
C PRO A 24 -9.62 6.15 -5.82
N CYS A 25 -8.60 6.36 -6.66
CA CYS A 25 -8.76 6.44 -8.10
C CYS A 25 -8.99 5.02 -8.64
N LEU A 26 -10.16 4.79 -9.24
CA LEU A 26 -10.53 3.51 -9.85
C LEU A 26 -9.61 3.18 -11.02
N ILE A 27 -9.09 1.95 -11.05
CA ILE A 27 -8.35 1.43 -12.19
C ILE A 27 -9.32 0.69 -13.10
N ASP A 28 -9.48 1.20 -14.33
CA ASP A 28 -10.29 0.53 -15.34
C ASP A 28 -9.46 -0.54 -16.05
N TYR A 29 -10.01 -1.76 -16.11
CA TYR A 29 -9.37 -2.92 -16.70
C TYR A 29 -10.14 -3.33 -17.96
N SER A 30 -9.63 -2.93 -19.12
CA SER A 30 -10.11 -3.36 -20.43
C SER A 30 -9.72 -4.81 -20.72
N ASP A 31 -8.49 -5.21 -20.36
CA ASP A 31 -8.05 -6.60 -20.39
C ASP A 31 -8.01 -7.18 -18.97
N LYS A 32 -9.09 -7.87 -18.58
CA LYS A 32 -9.21 -8.54 -17.27
C LYS A 32 -8.49 -9.88 -17.19
N LYS A 33 -8.04 -10.45 -18.33
CA LYS A 33 -7.43 -11.80 -18.37
C LYS A 33 -5.93 -11.74 -18.14
N THR A 34 -5.21 -10.94 -18.94
CA THR A 34 -3.74 -10.90 -18.84
C THR A 34 -3.26 -9.73 -17.98
N LEU A 35 -4.09 -8.70 -17.85
CA LEU A 35 -3.84 -7.40 -17.23
C LEU A 35 -2.74 -6.54 -17.90
N LYS A 36 -1.97 -7.10 -18.83
CA LYS A 36 -0.71 -6.50 -19.34
C LYS A 36 -0.93 -5.26 -20.20
N ASN A 37 -2.07 -5.19 -20.90
CA ASN A 37 -2.37 -4.11 -21.85
C ASN A 37 -3.09 -2.93 -21.20
N ASN A 38 -3.43 -3.03 -19.91
CA ASN A 38 -4.08 -1.93 -19.20
C ASN A 38 -3.07 -0.83 -18.88
N GLN A 39 -3.62 0.35 -18.61
CA GLN A 39 -2.85 1.54 -18.31
C GLN A 39 -3.40 2.20 -17.06
N LEU A 40 -2.57 3.05 -16.43
CA LEU A 40 -3.08 3.93 -15.39
C LEU A 40 -4.01 4.97 -16.02
N PRO A 41 -5.09 5.37 -15.32
CA PRO A 41 -5.85 6.56 -15.68
C PRO A 41 -4.93 7.78 -15.82
N SER A 42 -5.31 8.74 -16.68
CA SER A 42 -4.52 9.97 -16.92
C SER A 42 -4.37 10.85 -15.67
N SER A 43 -5.27 10.70 -14.69
CA SER A 43 -5.18 11.35 -13.38
C SER A 43 -4.06 10.79 -12.50
N LEU A 44 -3.47 9.64 -12.86
CA LEU A 44 -2.35 9.02 -12.17
C LEU A 44 -1.11 9.00 -13.06
N GLY A 45 0.07 8.93 -12.45
CA GLY A 45 1.32 8.76 -13.21
C GLY A 45 2.05 10.04 -13.60
N GLY A 46 1.45 11.22 -13.39
CA GLY A 46 2.06 12.53 -13.68
C GLY A 46 3.00 13.01 -12.58
N ASP A 47 2.56 12.97 -11.32
CA ASP A 47 3.34 13.46 -10.18
C ASP A 47 4.30 12.40 -9.63
N SER A 48 5.38 12.83 -8.99
CA SER A 48 6.25 11.91 -8.24
C SER A 48 5.52 11.37 -7.01
N ILE A 49 5.65 10.07 -6.74
CA ILE A 49 5.08 9.43 -5.54
C ILE A 49 6.12 8.47 -4.95
N ASN A 50 6.09 8.25 -3.63
CA ASN A 50 6.93 7.23 -3.00
C ASN A 50 6.20 6.34 -1.99
N ILE A 51 4.93 6.62 -1.69
CA ILE A 51 4.03 5.76 -0.95
C ILE A 51 2.71 5.64 -1.71
N TYR A 52 2.14 4.44 -1.75
CA TYR A 52 0.86 4.17 -2.40
C TYR A 52 0.07 3.10 -1.63
N ALA A 53 -1.25 3.14 -1.81
CA ALA A 53 -2.16 2.14 -1.28
C ALA A 53 -2.99 1.52 -2.41
N LEU A 54 -3.26 0.23 -2.30
CA LEU A 54 -4.21 -0.50 -3.16
C LEU A 54 -5.47 -0.81 -2.37
N TRP A 55 -6.59 -0.60 -3.02
CA TRP A 55 -7.92 -0.70 -2.46
C TRP A 55 -8.77 -1.68 -3.25
N GLN A 56 -9.75 -2.28 -2.59
CA GLN A 56 -10.75 -3.14 -3.23
C GLN A 56 -12.15 -2.75 -2.77
N ARG A 57 -13.16 -2.94 -3.62
CA ARG A 57 -14.58 -2.98 -3.24
C ARG A 57 -15.33 -3.92 -4.17
N ASN A 58 -16.39 -4.59 -3.71
CA ASN A 58 -17.09 -5.55 -4.58
C ASN A 58 -18.04 -4.86 -5.55
N THR A 59 -18.63 -3.73 -5.14
CA THR A 59 -19.57 -2.96 -5.96
C THR A 59 -19.29 -1.46 -5.88
N SER A 60 -19.82 -0.70 -6.85
CA SER A 60 -19.61 0.75 -6.91
C SER A 60 -20.19 1.52 -5.71
N ASN A 61 -21.12 0.91 -4.96
CA ASN A 61 -21.79 1.50 -3.81
C ASN A 61 -21.16 1.08 -2.47
N GLU A 62 -20.24 0.11 -2.49
CA GLU A 62 -19.53 -0.33 -1.30
C GLU A 62 -18.36 0.60 -0.96
N LYS A 63 -18.01 0.59 0.32
CA LYS A 63 -16.81 1.28 0.81
C LYS A 63 -15.56 0.58 0.28
N TRP A 64 -14.53 1.39 0.08
CA TRP A 64 -13.20 0.88 -0.25
C TRP A 64 -12.57 0.22 0.97
N GLU A 65 -12.04 -0.97 0.76
CA GLU A 65 -11.26 -1.73 1.73
C GLU A 65 -9.77 -1.57 1.42
N LEU A 66 -8.98 -1.26 2.45
CA LEU A 66 -7.54 -1.09 2.33
C LEU A 66 -6.85 -2.46 2.27
N MET A 67 -6.30 -2.80 1.11
CA MET A 67 -5.73 -4.13 0.86
C MET A 67 -4.22 -4.14 0.97
N TYR A 68 -3.56 -3.07 0.53
CA TYR A 68 -2.11 -2.97 0.50
C TYR A 68 -1.62 -1.55 0.76
N VAL A 69 -0.52 -1.41 1.50
CA VAL A 69 0.32 -0.21 1.51
C VAL A 69 1.72 -0.61 1.10
N GLY A 70 2.36 0.17 0.24
CA GLY A 70 3.74 -0.04 -0.12
C GLY A 70 4.45 1.24 -0.51
N GLN A 71 5.76 1.12 -0.67
CA GLN A 71 6.63 2.22 -1.02
C GLN A 71 7.60 1.89 -2.14
N ARG A 72 8.12 2.94 -2.76
CA ARG A 72 9.29 2.89 -3.64
C ARG A 72 9.97 4.25 -3.64
N SER A 73 11.24 4.35 -4.01
CA SER A 73 11.84 5.67 -4.23
C SER A 73 11.02 6.47 -5.25
N PHE A 74 10.94 7.79 -5.07
CA PHE A 74 10.06 8.63 -5.89
C PHE A 74 10.34 8.52 -7.41
N LYS A 75 11.59 8.24 -7.79
CA LYS A 75 12.02 8.01 -9.19
C LYS A 75 11.32 6.81 -9.85
N SER A 76 10.75 5.90 -9.09
CA SER A 76 10.17 4.65 -9.61
C SER A 76 8.82 4.29 -8.98
N GLY A 77 8.18 5.23 -8.28
CA GLY A 77 6.90 5.04 -7.59
C GLY A 77 5.81 4.45 -8.49
N TRP A 78 5.42 5.19 -9.53
CA TRP A 78 4.42 4.71 -10.49
C TRP A 78 4.85 3.48 -11.28
N GLY A 79 6.16 3.32 -11.54
CA GLY A 79 6.70 2.10 -12.14
C GLY A 79 6.37 0.88 -11.29
N ARG A 80 6.48 1.00 -9.96
CA ARG A 80 6.13 -0.07 -9.03
C ARG A 80 4.63 -0.32 -8.93
N VAL A 81 3.82 0.74 -8.94
CA VAL A 81 2.35 0.61 -8.98
C VAL A 81 1.91 -0.17 -10.23
N ARG A 82 2.41 0.21 -11.42
CA ARG A 82 2.12 -0.51 -12.68
C ARG A 82 2.53 -1.98 -12.63
N GLN A 83 3.64 -2.30 -11.96
CA GLN A 83 4.02 -3.71 -11.79
C GLN A 83 3.00 -4.48 -10.95
N HIS A 84 2.52 -3.88 -9.86
CA HIS A 84 1.52 -4.54 -9.03
C HIS A 84 0.15 -4.69 -9.70
N LEU A 85 -0.22 -3.75 -10.58
CA LEU A 85 -1.52 -3.77 -11.25
C LEU A 85 -1.52 -4.55 -12.56
N PHE A 86 -0.42 -4.54 -13.33
CA PHE A 86 -0.42 -4.96 -14.73
C PHE A 86 0.69 -5.94 -15.13
N SER A 87 1.84 -5.94 -14.45
CA SER A 87 3.00 -6.70 -14.94
C SER A 87 3.98 -7.19 -13.87
N THR A 88 4.37 -8.45 -13.94
CA THR A 88 5.36 -9.01 -13.01
C THR A 88 6.77 -8.97 -13.55
N PRO A 89 7.74 -8.46 -12.76
CA PRO A 89 9.12 -8.94 -12.83
C PRO A 89 9.16 -10.40 -12.36
N SER A 90 10.03 -11.22 -12.96
CA SER A 90 10.29 -12.59 -12.50
C SER A 90 10.67 -12.59 -11.01
N GLY A 91 9.93 -13.37 -10.19
CA GLY A 91 10.27 -13.63 -8.78
C GLY A 91 9.45 -12.94 -7.69
N THR A 92 8.56 -11.97 -7.99
CA THR A 92 7.72 -11.31 -6.96
C THR A 92 6.24 -11.17 -7.35
N GLN A 93 5.65 -12.28 -7.81
CA GLN A 93 4.27 -12.31 -8.36
C GLN A 93 3.14 -12.09 -7.34
N SER A 94 3.44 -12.05 -6.04
CA SER A 94 2.42 -12.13 -4.99
C SER A 94 1.35 -11.04 -5.02
N LYS A 95 1.59 -9.84 -5.56
CA LYS A 95 0.59 -8.74 -5.49
C LYS A 95 -0.27 -8.68 -6.74
N LEU A 96 0.34 -8.93 -7.91
CA LEU A 96 -0.42 -9.03 -9.15
C LEU A 96 -1.40 -10.20 -9.10
N GLN A 97 -1.02 -11.32 -8.46
CA GLN A 97 -1.92 -12.46 -8.28
C GLN A 97 -3.15 -12.11 -7.44
N GLU A 98 -2.98 -11.36 -6.35
CA GLU A 98 -4.10 -10.91 -5.50
C GLU A 98 -5.01 -9.93 -6.25
N VAL A 99 -4.42 -8.99 -7.01
CA VAL A 99 -5.17 -8.08 -7.89
C VAL A 99 -5.96 -8.84 -8.95
N ARG A 100 -5.36 -9.87 -9.59
CA ARG A 100 -6.05 -10.74 -10.55
C ARG A 100 -7.23 -11.45 -9.91
N ALA A 101 -7.02 -12.08 -8.75
CA ALA A 101 -8.06 -12.79 -8.04
C ALA A 101 -9.24 -11.86 -7.69
N ALA A 102 -8.96 -10.62 -7.25
CA ALA A 102 -9.99 -9.62 -6.98
C ALA A 102 -10.78 -9.24 -8.25
N ILE A 103 -10.11 -9.04 -9.38
CA ILE A 103 -10.78 -8.71 -10.65
C ILE A 103 -11.62 -9.90 -11.16
N GLU A 104 -11.10 -11.12 -11.04
CA GLU A 104 -11.80 -12.36 -11.40
C GLU A 104 -13.05 -12.59 -10.55
N SER A 105 -13.02 -12.22 -9.27
CA SER A 105 -14.21 -12.24 -8.40
C SER A 105 -15.19 -11.09 -8.68
N GLY A 106 -14.90 -10.23 -9.65
CA GLY A 106 -15.74 -9.09 -10.03
C GLY A 106 -15.53 -7.82 -9.20
N ALA A 107 -14.54 -7.81 -8.31
CA ALA A 107 -14.25 -6.64 -7.50
C ALA A 107 -13.56 -5.53 -8.32
N GLN A 108 -13.71 -4.30 -7.83
CA GLN A 108 -13.03 -3.13 -8.35
C GLN A 108 -11.76 -2.86 -7.56
N VAL A 109 -10.72 -2.38 -8.24
CA VAL A 109 -9.43 -2.02 -7.63
C VAL A 109 -9.20 -0.52 -7.76
N GLY A 110 -8.76 0.09 -6.66
CA GLY A 110 -8.48 1.52 -6.57
C GLY A 110 -7.05 1.79 -6.08
N VAL A 111 -6.56 2.99 -6.36
CA VAL A 111 -5.23 3.44 -5.92
C VAL A 111 -5.30 4.84 -5.31
N THR A 112 -4.60 5.02 -4.20
CA THR A 112 -4.17 6.34 -3.71
C THR A 112 -2.65 6.38 -3.61
N ALA A 113 -2.06 7.56 -3.72
CA ALA A 113 -0.61 7.72 -3.64
C ALA A 113 -0.23 9.12 -3.14
N ILE A 114 0.90 9.19 -2.43
CA ILE A 114 1.45 10.43 -1.90
C ILE A 114 2.98 10.49 -2.15
N LEU A 115 3.50 11.70 -2.06
CA LEU A 115 4.93 11.97 -1.99
C LEU A 115 5.29 12.43 -0.58
N VAL A 116 6.09 11.64 0.10
CA VAL A 116 6.70 11.99 1.39
C VAL A 116 8.11 12.51 1.13
N GLN A 117 8.45 13.63 1.76
CA GLN A 117 9.78 14.22 1.64
C GLN A 117 10.43 14.40 3.03
N PRO A 118 11.72 14.07 3.20
CA PRO A 118 12.64 13.54 2.17
C PRO A 118 12.36 12.07 1.81
N ASP A 119 12.85 11.60 0.66
CA ASP A 119 12.61 10.21 0.21
C ASP A 119 13.12 9.14 1.20
N SER A 120 14.10 9.50 2.03
CA SER A 120 14.70 8.62 3.04
C SER A 120 13.72 8.18 4.14
N ILE A 121 12.70 8.97 4.44
CA ILE A 121 11.75 8.66 5.51
C ILE A 121 10.56 7.79 5.07
N ARG A 122 10.42 7.54 3.75
CA ARG A 122 9.28 6.77 3.20
C ARG A 122 9.13 5.37 3.81
N LEU A 123 10.25 4.76 4.21
CA LEU A 123 10.26 3.41 4.80
C LEU A 123 9.63 3.42 6.19
N THR A 124 10.03 4.39 7.02
CA THR A 124 9.45 4.57 8.36
C THR A 124 7.98 4.95 8.27
N VAL A 125 7.61 5.85 7.35
CA VAL A 125 6.21 6.22 7.16
C VAL A 125 5.38 5.02 6.70
N GLU A 126 5.84 4.23 5.72
CA GLU A 126 5.14 3.01 5.29
C GLU A 126 4.94 2.03 6.45
N GLU A 127 5.99 1.79 7.24
CA GLU A 127 5.92 0.89 8.40
C GLU A 127 4.89 1.37 9.43
N GLU A 128 4.90 2.66 9.77
CA GLU A 128 3.93 3.24 10.71
C GLU A 128 2.49 3.21 10.17
N LEU A 129 2.29 3.50 8.88
CA LEU A 129 0.99 3.39 8.23
C LEU A 129 0.48 1.94 8.28
N ILE A 130 1.34 0.96 8.01
CA ILE A 130 0.98 -0.46 8.11
C ILE A 130 0.63 -0.83 9.57
N ASN A 131 1.44 -0.39 10.54
CA ASN A 131 1.25 -0.72 11.95
C ASN A 131 -0.09 -0.17 12.46
N ARG A 132 -0.37 1.12 12.24
CA ARG A 132 -1.60 1.79 12.68
C ARG A 132 -2.85 1.22 12.02
N ASN A 133 -2.74 0.66 10.82
CA ASN A 133 -3.86 0.12 10.05
C ASN A 133 -3.95 -1.41 10.08
N SER A 134 -3.05 -2.10 10.79
CA SER A 134 -3.05 -3.57 10.93
C SER A 134 -3.70 -4.08 12.20
N LEU A 135 -4.66 -3.33 12.76
CA LEU A 135 -5.32 -3.64 14.04
C LEU A 135 -6.17 -4.92 14.01
N SER A 136 -6.48 -5.46 12.82
CA SER A 136 -7.22 -6.71 12.63
C SER A 136 -6.56 -7.59 11.57
N GLU A 137 -6.72 -8.91 11.71
CA GLU A 137 -6.32 -9.92 10.72
C GLU A 137 -6.93 -9.69 9.34
N THR A 138 -8.09 -9.00 9.28
CA THR A 138 -8.83 -8.70 8.05
C THR A 138 -8.36 -7.44 7.32
N HIS A 139 -7.54 -6.59 7.95
CA HIS A 139 -6.99 -5.41 7.28
C HIS A 139 -5.75 -5.75 6.45
N LEU A 140 -5.42 -4.96 5.44
CA LEU A 140 -4.14 -5.04 4.71
C LEU A 140 -3.77 -6.49 4.30
N LEU A 141 -4.76 -7.24 3.78
CA LEU A 141 -4.62 -8.68 3.49
C LEU A 141 -3.48 -9.00 2.51
N TRP A 142 -3.01 -8.02 1.74
CA TRP A 142 -1.90 -8.21 0.80
C TRP A 142 -0.51 -7.87 1.39
N ASN A 143 -0.44 -7.33 2.62
CA ASN A 143 0.80 -7.04 3.37
C ASN A 143 1.31 -8.20 4.26
N LYS A 144 0.85 -9.44 4.06
CA LYS A 144 1.17 -10.63 4.90
C LYS A 144 2.65 -10.77 5.33
N LYS A 145 3.63 -10.43 4.46
CA LYS A 145 5.06 -10.51 4.79
C LYS A 145 5.55 -9.43 5.77
N ALA A 146 4.93 -8.25 5.78
CA ALA A 146 5.25 -7.18 6.74
C ALA A 146 4.69 -7.52 8.13
N ARG A 147 3.49 -8.10 8.19
CA ARG A 147 2.83 -8.52 9.44
C ARG A 147 3.62 -9.56 10.24
N ALA A 148 4.29 -10.50 9.56
CA ALA A 148 5.13 -11.51 10.22
C ALA A 148 6.33 -10.93 11.01
N LYS A 149 6.71 -9.67 10.79
CA LYS A 149 7.72 -8.97 11.59
C LYS A 149 7.13 -8.33 12.86
N VAL A 150 5.89 -7.88 12.81
CA VAL A 150 5.18 -7.22 13.92
C VAL A 150 4.75 -8.23 14.99
N SER A 151 4.41 -9.47 14.59
CA SER A 151 3.91 -10.51 15.49
C SER A 151 4.99 -11.28 16.27
N LYS A 152 6.28 -10.92 16.17
CA LYS A 152 7.29 -11.48 17.07
C LYS A 152 7.44 -10.57 18.30
N PRO A 153 6.99 -10.99 19.49
CA PRO A 153 7.51 -10.37 20.70
C PRO A 153 9.02 -10.55 20.67
N ARG A 154 9.79 -9.48 20.87
CA ARG A 154 11.18 -9.63 21.27
C ARG A 154 11.15 -10.42 22.58
N SER A 155 11.42 -11.72 22.51
CA SER A 155 11.72 -12.51 23.69
C SER A 155 12.96 -11.89 24.31
N GLY A 156 12.73 -11.04 25.32
CA GLY A 156 13.77 -10.57 26.21
C GLY A 156 14.35 -11.78 26.90
N GLY A 157 15.42 -12.32 26.32
CA GLY A 157 16.29 -13.27 26.98
C GLY A 157 16.99 -12.54 28.13
N ARG A 158 16.35 -12.56 29.30
CA ARG A 158 17.03 -12.39 30.57
C ARG A 158 16.63 -13.58 31.43
N ALA A 159 17.42 -14.64 31.34
CA ALA A 159 17.44 -15.70 32.33
C ALA A 159 18.83 -15.65 32.99
N VAL A 160 18.78 -15.21 34.24
CA VAL A 160 19.66 -15.39 35.41
C VAL A 160 21.10 -15.83 35.14
#